data_AF-A0A520WZK3-F1
#
_entry.id   AF-A0A520WZK3-F1
#
_cell.length_a   1.000
_cell.length_b   1.000
_cell.length_c   1.000
_cell.angle_alpha   90.00
_cell.angle_beta   90.00
_cell.angle_gamma   90.00
#
_symmetry.space_group_name_H-M   'P 1'
#
loop_
_entity.id
_entity.type
_entity.pdbx_description
1 polymer ?
#
loop_
_entity_poly.entity_id
_entity_poly.type
_entity_poly.pdbx_seq_one_letter_code
_entity_poly.pdbx_strand_id
1 'polypeptide(L)'
;MIKRAGLIILIVILFVAMFTFTAMNTGEIELDLGFIKRTWPISMTLAGTFVIGWLFGILCFGFFALKLINERRILRRSLRATESEVSSLRNLPLSDAD
;
A
#
# COMPACT_ATOMS: atom_id res chain seq x y z
N MET A 1 18.07 13.47 15.04
CA MET A 1 17.61 13.13 16.40
C MET A 1 16.13 13.43 16.61
N ILE A 2 15.64 14.62 16.23
CA ILE A 2 14.22 15.03 16.37
C ILE A 2 13.22 14.02 15.74
N LYS A 3 13.50 13.50 14.54
CA LYS A 3 12.64 12.49 13.89
C LYS A 3 12.51 11.19 14.69
N ARG A 4 13.59 10.76 15.37
CA ARG A 4 13.58 9.56 16.22
C ARG A 4 12.84 9.82 17.53
N ALA A 5 13.05 10.99 18.14
CA ALA A 5 12.32 11.40 19.34
C ALA A 5 10.81 11.53 19.06
N GLY A 6 10.42 12.14 17.95
CA GLY A 6 9.02 12.24 17.54
C GLY A 6 8.38 10.87 17.31
N LEU A 7 9.10 9.92 16.71
CA LEU A 7 8.62 8.55 16.51
C LEU A 7 8.44 7.83 17.85
N ILE A 8 9.38 7.97 18.79
CA ILE A 8 9.24 7.40 20.14
C ILE A 8 8.03 7.99 20.86
N ILE A 9 7.86 9.32 20.83
CA ILE A 9 6.70 10.00 21.44
C ILE A 9 5.40 9.48 20.83
N LEU A 10 5.32 9.36 19.50
CA LEU A 10 4.16 8.81 18.82
C LEU A 10 3.86 7.37 19.29
N ILE A 11 4.87 6.51 19.36
CA ILE A 11 4.71 5.14 19.86
C ILE A 11 4.16 5.15 21.29
N VAL A 12 4.73 5.97 22.17
CA VAL A 12 4.26 6.09 23.57
C VAL A 12 2.80 6.54 23.62
N ILE A 13 2.42 7.56 22.84
CA ILE A 13 1.03 8.03 22.75
C ILE A 13 0.10 6.91 22.28
N LEU A 14 0.49 6.17 21.24
CA LEU A 14 -0.31 5.05 20.72
C LEU A 14 -0.47 3.94 21.76
N PHE A 15 0.59 3.61 22.50
CA PHE A 15 0.52 2.64 23.59
C PHE A 15 -0.42 3.08 24.71
N VAL A 16 -0.30 4.33 25.16
CA VAL A 16 -1.19 4.89 26.20
C VAL A 16 -2.64 4.89 25.73
N ALA A 17 -2.89 5.30 24.48
CA ALA A 17 -4.22 5.25 23.89
C ALA A 17 -4.77 3.81 23.82
N MET A 18 -3.97 2.83 23.39
CA MET A 18 -4.36 1.43 23.30
C MET A 18 -4.69 0.83 24.68
N PHE A 19 -3.86 1.08 25.68
CA PHE A 19 -4.10 0.61 27.04
C PHE A 19 -5.36 1.23 27.64
N THR A 20 -5.52 2.55 27.48
CA THR A 20 -6.70 3.28 27.97
C THR A 20 -7.97 2.76 27.28
N PHE A 21 -7.92 2.59 25.96
CA PHE A 21 -9.03 2.03 25.20
C PHE A 21 -9.41 0.63 25.67
N THR A 22 -8.43 -0.25 25.88
CA THR A 22 -8.68 -1.61 26.39
C THR A 22 -9.27 -1.59 27.80
N ALA A 23 -8.73 -0.76 28.70
CA ALA A 23 -9.21 -0.64 30.07
C ALA A 23 -10.63 -0.07 30.17
N MET A 24 -11.01 0.83 29.26
CA MET A 24 -12.36 1.41 29.21
C MET A 24 -13.38 0.52 28.51
N ASN A 25 -12.94 -0.47 27.72
CA ASN A 25 -13.80 -1.32 26.90
C ASN A 25 -13.62 -2.81 27.27
N THR A 26 -13.78 -3.13 28.56
CA THR A 26 -13.70 -4.52 29.08
C THR A 26 -14.89 -5.40 28.67
N GLY A 27 -15.87 -4.82 27.97
CA GLY A 27 -17.03 -5.57 27.48
C GLY A 27 -16.65 -6.60 26.43
N GLU A 28 -17.54 -7.57 26.26
CA GLU A 28 -17.44 -8.57 25.22
C GLU A 28 -18.58 -8.41 24.21
N ILE A 29 -18.30 -8.78 22.96
CA ILE A 29 -19.27 -8.79 21.87
C ILE A 29 -19.40 -10.20 21.33
N GLU A 30 -20.64 -10.67 21.18
CA GLU A 30 -20.92 -11.90 20.45
C GLU A 30 -20.88 -11.60 18.95
N LEU A 31 -20.01 -12.30 18.24
CA LEU A 31 -19.90 -12.20 16.79
C LEU A 31 -20.43 -13.48 16.18
N ASP A 32 -21.50 -13.33 15.41
CA ASP A 32 -22.00 -14.35 14.51
C ASP A 32 -21.40 -14.12 13.12
N LEU A 33 -20.41 -14.95 12.77
CA LEU A 33 -19.76 -14.93 11.46
C LEU A 33 -20.51 -15.80 10.42
N GLY A 34 -21.77 -16.16 10.70
CA GLY A 34 -22.62 -17.03 9.88
C GLY A 34 -22.33 -18.52 10.06
N PHE A 35 -21.06 -18.89 10.22
CA PHE A 35 -20.63 -20.27 10.46
C PHE A 35 -20.15 -20.53 11.89
N ILE A 36 -19.72 -19.48 12.57
CA ILE A 36 -19.15 -19.55 13.92
C ILE A 36 -19.74 -18.41 14.73
N LYS A 37 -20.33 -18.74 15.87
CA LYS A 37 -20.72 -17.78 16.90
C LYS A 37 -19.74 -17.86 18.05
N ARG A 38 -19.10 -16.74 18.38
CA ARG A 38 -18.18 -16.67 19.52
C ARG A 38 -18.15 -15.27 20.11
N THR A 39 -18.07 -15.24 21.42
CA THR A 39 -17.91 -14.02 22.20
C THR A 39 -16.43 -13.65 22.30
N TRP A 40 -16.10 -12.39 22.00
CA TRP A 40 -14.74 -11.87 22.02
C TRP A 40 -14.69 -10.51 22.72
N PRO A 41 -13.57 -10.13 23.37
CA PRO A 41 -13.41 -8.78 23.91
C PRO A 41 -13.54 -7.71 22.82
N ILE A 42 -14.27 -6.63 23.09
CA ILE A 42 -14.50 -5.53 22.13
C ILE A 42 -13.18 -5.02 21.55
N SER A 43 -12.18 -4.81 22.41
CA SER A 43 -10.87 -4.30 22.00
C SER A 43 -10.15 -5.23 21.04
N MET A 44 -10.26 -6.55 21.24
CA MET A 44 -9.63 -7.54 20.36
C MET A 44 -10.34 -7.61 19.01
N THR A 45 -11.67 -7.58 19.00
CA THR A 45 -12.46 -7.55 17.78
C THR A 45 -12.14 -6.32 16.93
N LEU A 46 -12.13 -5.14 17.55
CA LEU A 46 -11.83 -3.88 16.86
C LEU A 46 -10.38 -3.86 16.33
N ALA A 47 -9.41 -4.29 17.14
CA ALA A 47 -8.03 -4.41 16.67
C ALA A 47 -7.91 -5.37 15.49
N GLY A 48 -8.61 -6.51 15.56
CA GLY A 48 -8.67 -7.51 14.48
C GLY A 48 -9.22 -6.93 13.18
N THR A 49 -10.32 -6.20 13.21
CA THR A 49 -10.90 -5.58 12.01
C THR A 49 -9.96 -4.56 11.38
N PHE A 50 -9.28 -3.73 12.19
CA PHE A 50 -8.29 -2.78 11.68
C PHE A 50 -7.09 -3.47 11.04
N VAL A 51 -6.55 -4.52 11.67
CA VAL A 51 -5.42 -5.28 11.11
C VAL A 51 -5.81 -5.92 9.78
N ILE A 52 -6.99 -6.55 9.71
CA ILE A 52 -7.49 -7.17 8.48
C ILE A 52 -7.68 -6.11 7.39
N GLY A 53 -8.32 -4.98 7.71
CA GLY A 53 -8.53 -3.88 6.77
C GLY A 53 -7.21 -3.27 6.27
N TRP A 54 -6.23 -3.11 7.15
CA TRP A 54 -4.89 -2.61 6.80
C TRP A 54 -4.14 -3.57 5.88
N LEU A 55 -4.13 -4.87 6.20
CA LEU A 55 -3.53 -5.89 5.33
C LEU A 55 -4.20 -5.91 3.96
N PHE A 56 -5.53 -5.86 3.92
CA PHE A 56 -6.28 -5.77 2.67
C PHE A 56 -5.90 -4.51 1.87
N GLY A 57 -5.80 -3.36 2.53
CA GLY A 57 -5.34 -2.11 1.92
C GLY A 57 -3.94 -2.21 1.32
N ILE A 58 -2.98 -2.84 2.03
CA ILE A 58 -1.63 -3.09 1.51
C ILE A 58 -1.68 -3.98 0.27
N LEU A 59 -2.50 -5.04 0.28
CA LEU A 59 -2.63 -5.94 -0.86
C LEU A 59 -3.18 -5.19 -2.09
N CYS A 60 -4.25 -4.41 -1.92
CA CYS A 60 -4.82 -3.60 -2.99
C CYS A 60 -3.82 -2.58 -3.54
N PHE A 61 -3.12 -1.86 -2.66
CA PHE A 61 -2.12 -0.89 -3.06
C PHE A 61 -0.93 -1.55 -3.76
N GLY A 62 -0.48 -2.70 -3.26
CA GLY A 62 0.58 -3.50 -3.88
C GLY A 62 0.22 -3.92 -5.30
N PHE A 63 -1.00 -4.40 -5.52
CA PHE A 63 -1.47 -4.75 -6.86
C PHE A 63 -1.47 -3.53 -7.80
N PHE A 64 -1.97 -2.39 -7.33
CA PHE A 64 -1.96 -1.15 -8.10
C PHE A 64 -0.53 -0.68 -8.42
N ALA A 65 0.38 -0.74 -7.45
CA ALA A 65 1.77 -0.37 -7.63
C ALA A 65 2.48 -1.27 -8.67
N LEU A 66 2.21 -2.58 -8.66
CA LEU A 66 2.74 -3.50 -9.67
C LEU A 66 2.27 -3.14 -11.08
N LYS A 67 0.98 -2.82 -11.24
CA LYS A 67 0.43 -2.33 -12.52
C LYS A 67 1.16 -1.08 -12.98
N LEU A 68 1.32 -0.09 -12.10
CA LEU A 68 2.01 1.17 -12.42
C LEU A 68 3.48 0.96 -12.81
N ILE A 69 4.19 0.05 -12.13
CA ILE A 69 5.56 -0.32 -12.48
C ILE A 69 5.61 -0.94 -13.88
N ASN A 70 4.64 -1.80 -14.21
CA ASN A 70 4.58 -2.43 -15.53
C ASN A 70 4.30 -1.41 -16.64
N GLU A 71 3.31 -0.54 -16.44
CA GLU A 71 3.00 0.56 -17.38
C GLU A 71 4.21 1.47 -17.60
N ARG A 72 4.91 1.84 -16.53
CA ARG A 72 6.16 2.63 -16.62
C ARG A 72 7.25 1.91 -17.40
N ARG A 73 7.37 0.58 -17.27
CA ARG A 73 8.34 -0.22 -18.03
C ARG A 73 7.98 -0.25 -19.51
N ILE A 74 6.71 -0.45 -19.85
CA ILE A 74 6.22 -0.46 -21.23
C ILE A 74 6.46 0.91 -21.88
N LEU A 75 6.05 1.99 -21.21
CA LEU A 75 6.17 3.35 -21.73
C LEU A 75 7.63 3.78 -21.96
N ARG A 76 8.56 3.31 -21.13
CA ARG A 76 9.99 3.52 -21.35
C ARG A 76 10.54 2.74 -22.54
N ARG A 77 10.03 1.54 -22.79
CA ARG A 77 10.42 0.75 -23.96
C ARG A 77 9.92 1.38 -25.25
N SER A 78 8.66 1.83 -25.28
CA SER A 78 8.11 2.50 -26.46
C SER A 78 8.85 3.80 -26.77
N LEU A 79 9.15 4.61 -25.75
CA LEU A 79 9.91 5.85 -25.92
C LEU A 79 11.30 5.60 -26.56
N ARG A 80 12.03 4.59 -26.07
CA ARG A 80 13.33 4.22 -26.64
C ARG A 80 13.23 3.70 -28.07
N ALA A 81 12.18 2.93 -28.39
CA ALA A 81 11.96 2.43 -29.75
C ALA A 81 11.72 3.59 -30.72
N THR A 82 10.82 4.52 -30.37
CA THR A 82 10.54 5.71 -31.18
C THR A 82 11.78 6.61 -31.33
N GLU A 83 12.55 6.83 -30.27
CA GLU A 83 13.82 7.59 -30.35
C GLU A 83 14.82 6.93 -31.31
N SER A 84 14.91 5.60 -31.29
CA SER A 84 15.79 4.86 -32.20
C SER A 84 15.34 4.93 -33.66
N GLU A 85 14.03 4.89 -33.91
CA GLU A 85 13.45 5.04 -35.25
C GLU A 85 13.71 6.46 -35.80
N VAL A 86 13.44 7.49 -35.00
CA VAL A 86 13.72 8.88 -35.38
C VAL A 86 15.21 9.09 -35.64
N SER A 87 16.09 8.54 -34.81
CA SER A 87 17.54 8.61 -35.03
C SER A 87 17.95 7.89 -36.31
N SER A 88 17.36 6.73 -36.60
CA SER A 88 17.66 5.95 -37.81
C SER A 88 17.20 6.69 -39.07
N LEU A 89 16.00 7.28 -39.05
CA LEU A 89 15.47 8.10 -40.13
C LEU A 89 16.30 9.37 -40.36
N ARG A 90 16.77 10.03 -39.30
CA ARG A 90 17.62 11.24 -39.41
C ARG A 90 19.01 10.94 -39.95
N ASN A 91 19.52 9.74 -39.71
CA ASN A 91 20.82 9.29 -40.19
C ASN A 91 20.73 8.53 -41.51
N LEU A 92 19.52 8.43 -42.10
CA LEU A 92 19.36 7.83 -43.42
C LEU A 92 20.06 8.74 -44.43
N PRO A 93 21.07 8.25 -45.16
CA PRO A 93 21.71 9.04 -46.20
C PRO A 93 20.66 9.42 -47.25
N LEU A 94 20.73 10.65 -47.79
CA LEU A 94 19.88 11.17 -48.87
C LEU A 94 20.15 10.47 -50.22
N SER A 95 20.28 9.15 -50.22
CA SER A 95 20.76 8.34 -51.34
C SER A 95 19.72 8.09 -52.42
N ASP A 96 18.48 8.56 -52.24
CA ASP A 96 17.39 8.42 -53.22
C ASP A 96 17.04 9.75 -53.91
N ALA A 97 17.91 10.77 -53.81
CA ALA A 97 17.78 12.02 -54.56
C ALA A 97 18.82 12.11 -55.68
N ASP A 98 18.87 11.10 -56.55
CA ASP A 98 19.43 11.17 -57.91
C ASP A 98 18.69 10.19 -58.83
#